data_AF-A0A6P7H5I1-F1
#
_entry.id   AF-A0A6P7H5I1-F1
#
_cell.length_a   1.000
_cell.length_b   1.000
_cell.length_c   1.000
_cell.angle_alpha   90.00
_cell.angle_beta   90.00
_cell.angle_gamma   90.00
#
_symmetry.space_group_name_H-M   'P 1'
#
loop_
_entity.id
_entity.type
_entity.pdbx_description
1 polymer ?
#
loop_
_entity_poly.entity_id
_entity_poly.type
_entity_poly.pdbx_seq_one_letter_code
_entity_poly.pdbx_strand_id
1 'polypeptide(L)'
;CKEACVRKCEHQECKRRCGEICNVPPCYKPCPKKIRRCRHPCIGFCGDPCPSLCRICNAEELTEFFFGTEDEEDARFVLLVDCGHILESSGMEQWLETDEDQIKPKVCPKCKTVIKSTQRYSEYVKGNLLDLQKVKTKFYGTDKENKEVKANLQSELQLLIREFYSF
;
A
#
# COMPACT_ATOMS: atom_id res chain seq x y z
N CYS A 1 3.23 -9.18 -7.05
CA CYS A 1 2.76 -10.46 -6.47
C CYS A 1 1.75 -11.12 -7.41
N LYS A 2 1.81 -12.44 -7.62
CA LYS A 2 0.87 -13.20 -8.48
C LYS A 2 -0.09 -14.10 -7.68
N GLU A 3 0.07 -14.15 -6.35
CA GLU A 3 -0.75 -14.97 -5.45
C GLU A 3 -2.17 -14.42 -5.33
N ALA A 4 -3.08 -15.22 -4.76
CA ALA A 4 -4.42 -14.77 -4.40
C ALA A 4 -4.35 -13.61 -3.38
N CYS A 5 -5.25 -12.63 -3.52
CA CYS A 5 -5.33 -11.56 -2.54
C CYS A 5 -5.80 -12.10 -1.18
N VAL A 6 -5.12 -11.70 -0.11
CA VAL A 6 -5.44 -12.11 1.26
C VAL A 6 -6.61 -11.34 1.88
N ARG A 7 -7.11 -10.29 1.20
CA ARG A 7 -8.22 -9.45 1.70
C ARG A 7 -9.53 -10.24 1.65
N LYS A 8 -9.95 -10.72 2.82
CA LYS A 8 -11.24 -11.38 3.04
C LYS A 8 -11.71 -11.19 4.49
N CYS A 9 -13.01 -11.04 4.67
CA CYS A 9 -13.68 -11.09 5.97
C CYS A 9 -15.09 -11.68 5.78
N GLU A 10 -15.85 -11.80 6.86
CA GLU A 10 -17.23 -12.32 6.82
C GLU A 10 -18.18 -11.49 5.93
N HIS A 11 -17.84 -10.22 5.67
CA HIS A 11 -18.65 -9.30 4.87
C HIS A 11 -18.29 -9.31 3.38
N GLN A 12 -17.05 -9.66 3.02
CA GLN A 12 -16.54 -9.46 1.66
C GLN A 12 -15.24 -10.25 1.40
N GLU A 13 -15.02 -10.62 0.14
CA GLU A 13 -13.84 -11.35 -0.31
C GLU A 13 -13.33 -10.80 -1.65
N CYS A 14 -12.02 -10.50 -1.71
CA CYS A 14 -11.35 -10.11 -2.93
C CYS A 14 -11.05 -11.36 -3.79
N LYS A 15 -11.44 -11.33 -5.07
CA LYS A 15 -11.20 -12.42 -6.03
C LYS A 15 -10.02 -12.15 -6.98
N ARG A 16 -9.37 -11.00 -6.82
CA ARG A 16 -8.24 -10.55 -7.66
C ARG A 16 -6.91 -11.11 -7.14
N ARG A 17 -5.88 -11.03 -7.98
CA ARG A 17 -4.51 -11.34 -7.55
C ARG A 17 -3.97 -10.24 -6.66
N CYS A 18 -3.03 -10.57 -5.77
CA CYS A 18 -2.46 -9.63 -4.82
C CYS A 18 -1.82 -8.40 -5.50
N GLY A 19 -1.25 -8.55 -6.71
CA GLY A 19 -0.68 -7.43 -7.47
C GLY A 19 -1.70 -6.59 -8.25
N GLU A 20 -2.94 -7.03 -8.35
CA GLU A 20 -4.01 -6.32 -9.06
C GLU A 20 -4.76 -5.39 -8.11
N ILE A 21 -5.40 -4.35 -8.67
CA ILE A 21 -6.37 -3.52 -7.96
C ILE A 21 -7.49 -4.41 -7.40
N CYS A 22 -7.83 -4.20 -6.13
CA CYS A 22 -8.82 -5.03 -5.45
C CYS A 22 -10.22 -4.76 -6.05
N ASN A 23 -11.04 -5.81 -6.16
CA ASN A 23 -12.41 -5.68 -6.66
C ASN A 23 -13.44 -5.35 -5.57
N VAL A 24 -12.99 -5.19 -4.32
CA VAL A 24 -13.81 -4.83 -3.15
C VAL A 24 -13.04 -3.78 -2.34
N PRO A 25 -13.74 -2.80 -1.74
CA PRO A 25 -13.13 -1.81 -0.86
C PRO A 25 -12.61 -2.46 0.44
N PRO A 26 -11.84 -1.76 1.29
CA PRO A 26 -11.62 -2.21 2.67
C PRO A 26 -12.95 -2.33 3.44
N CYS A 27 -12.98 -3.20 4.45
CA CYS A 27 -14.19 -3.39 5.25
C CYS A 27 -14.29 -2.28 6.30
N TYR A 28 -15.37 -1.52 6.32
CA TYR A 28 -15.58 -0.43 7.30
C TYR A 28 -16.41 -0.86 8.52
N LYS A 29 -16.78 -2.15 8.63
CA LYS A 29 -17.45 -2.66 9.82
C LYS A 29 -16.47 -2.70 11.00
N PRO A 30 -16.92 -2.34 12.23
CA PRO A 30 -16.07 -2.39 13.41
C PRO A 30 -15.62 -3.83 13.68
N CYS A 31 -14.43 -3.98 14.25
CA CYS A 31 -13.94 -5.29 14.63
C CYS A 31 -14.83 -5.89 15.74
N PRO A 32 -15.39 -7.10 15.57
CA PRO A 32 -16.25 -7.72 16.58
C PRO A 32 -15.46 -8.27 17.78
N LYS A 33 -14.13 -8.23 17.73
CA LYS A 33 -13.25 -8.81 18.76
C LYS A 33 -13.07 -7.85 19.94
N LYS A 34 -12.72 -8.44 21.08
CA LYS A 34 -12.27 -7.73 22.28
C LYS A 34 -10.75 -7.83 22.41
N ILE A 35 -10.11 -6.77 22.90
CA ILE A 35 -8.66 -6.74 23.14
C ILE A 35 -8.34 -7.71 24.27
N ARG A 36 -7.40 -8.65 24.06
CA ARG A 36 -7.18 -9.76 25.00
C ARG A 36 -6.75 -9.32 26.41
N ARG A 37 -5.97 -8.25 26.54
CA ARG A 37 -5.40 -7.82 27.83
C ARG A 37 -6.45 -7.17 28.74
N CYS A 38 -7.32 -6.32 28.21
CA CYS A 38 -8.29 -5.55 28.99
C CYS A 38 -9.76 -5.95 28.74
N ARG A 39 -10.02 -6.82 27.76
CA ARG A 39 -11.37 -7.27 27.33
C ARG A 39 -12.30 -6.16 26.83
N HIS A 40 -11.79 -4.96 26.61
CA HIS A 40 -12.55 -3.88 25.99
C HIS A 40 -12.76 -4.11 24.49
N PRO A 41 -13.79 -3.48 23.90
CA PRO A 41 -14.01 -3.52 22.45
C PRO A 41 -12.77 -3.07 21.66
N CYS A 42 -12.50 -3.76 20.56
CA CYS A 42 -11.45 -3.37 19.63
C CYS A 42 -11.80 -2.05 18.92
N ILE A 43 -10.80 -1.19 18.73
CA ILE A 43 -10.93 0.11 18.06
C ILE A 43 -10.66 0.03 16.55
N GLY A 44 -10.26 -1.13 16.04
CA GLY A 44 -9.98 -1.34 14.62
C GLY A 44 -11.19 -1.86 13.81
N PHE A 45 -10.91 -2.27 12.59
CA PHE A 45 -11.91 -2.77 11.64
C PHE A 45 -11.94 -4.29 11.51
N CYS A 46 -13.05 -4.82 10.99
CA CYS A 46 -13.17 -6.22 10.64
C CYS A 46 -12.22 -6.58 9.49
N GLY A 47 -11.54 -7.73 9.59
CA GLY A 47 -10.59 -8.22 8.60
C GLY A 47 -9.17 -7.65 8.71
N ASP A 48 -8.99 -6.53 9.41
CA ASP A 48 -7.68 -5.92 9.63
C ASP A 48 -6.98 -6.45 10.89
N PRO A 49 -5.64 -6.36 10.96
CA PRO A 49 -4.91 -6.58 12.20
C PRO A 49 -5.45 -5.69 13.32
N CYS A 50 -5.80 -6.30 14.46
CA CYS A 50 -6.33 -5.56 15.60
C CYS A 50 -5.23 -4.67 16.22
N PRO A 51 -5.48 -3.37 16.42
CA PRO A 51 -4.58 -2.51 17.17
C PRO A 51 -4.36 -3.05 18.58
N SER A 52 -3.13 -2.91 19.11
CA SER A 52 -2.80 -3.31 20.48
C SER A 52 -3.31 -2.35 21.55
N LEU A 53 -3.59 -1.11 21.16
CA LEU A 53 -4.08 -0.05 22.04
C LEU A 53 -5.58 -0.10 22.24
N CYS A 54 -6.02 0.38 23.40
CA CYS A 54 -7.41 0.41 23.80
C CYS A 54 -7.85 1.84 24.11
N ARG A 55 -9.01 2.26 23.58
CA ARG A 55 -9.60 3.58 23.88
C ARG A 55 -9.79 3.86 25.38
N ILE A 56 -10.01 2.83 26.19
CA ILE A 56 -10.23 2.97 27.64
C ILE A 56 -8.90 2.92 28.42
N CYS A 57 -8.00 2.00 28.08
CA CYS A 57 -6.74 1.82 28.84
C CYS A 57 -5.60 2.72 28.37
N ASN A 58 -5.67 3.19 27.12
CA ASN A 58 -4.65 3.98 26.44
C ASN A 58 -5.28 5.24 25.84
N ALA A 59 -6.25 5.84 26.55
CA ALA A 59 -6.96 7.04 26.07
C ALA A 59 -5.97 8.14 25.71
N GLU A 60 -5.03 8.47 26.61
CA GLU A 60 -4.04 9.53 26.43
C GLU A 60 -3.17 9.34 25.17
N GLU A 61 -2.70 8.12 24.91
CA GLU A 61 -1.87 7.78 23.75
C GLU A 61 -2.67 7.84 22.43
N LEU A 62 -3.97 7.57 22.49
CA LEU A 62 -4.85 7.63 21.32
C LEU A 62 -5.39 9.03 21.05
N THR A 63 -5.55 9.86 22.08
CA THR A 63 -5.98 11.26 21.97
C THR A 63 -4.83 12.23 21.75
N GLU A 64 -3.60 11.74 21.57
CA GLU A 64 -2.50 12.58 21.10
C GLU A 64 -2.84 13.06 19.69
N PHE A 65 -3.38 14.28 19.60
CA PHE A 65 -3.84 14.91 18.37
C PHE A 65 -2.74 14.90 17.31
N PHE A 66 -2.86 13.99 16.34
CA PHE A 66 -1.94 13.89 15.22
C PHE A 66 -2.63 14.32 13.91
N PHE A 67 -3.90 13.98 13.76
CA PHE A 67 -4.75 14.34 12.63
C PHE A 67 -5.92 15.25 13.01
N GLY A 68 -6.26 15.39 14.29
CA GLY A 68 -7.34 16.26 14.75
C GLY A 68 -8.72 15.59 14.76
N THR A 69 -8.79 14.29 14.47
CA THR A 69 -10.02 13.47 14.37
C THR A 69 -10.03 12.32 15.38
N GLU A 70 -9.01 12.23 16.25
CA GLU A 70 -8.82 11.08 17.12
C GLU A 70 -9.78 11.01 18.32
N ASP A 71 -10.36 12.14 18.70
CA ASP A 71 -11.25 12.29 19.87
C ASP A 71 -12.71 11.93 19.57
N GLU A 72 -13.09 11.72 18.31
CA GLU A 72 -14.45 11.30 17.94
C GLU A 72 -14.81 9.92 18.53
N GLU A 73 -16.01 9.78 19.09
CA GLU A 73 -16.45 8.56 19.80
C GLU A 73 -16.43 7.29 18.93
N ASP A 74 -16.63 7.44 17.63
CA ASP A 74 -16.64 6.37 16.65
C ASP A 74 -15.33 6.24 15.85
N ALA A 75 -14.33 7.10 16.12
CA ALA A 75 -13.02 7.03 15.48
C ALA A 75 -12.42 5.62 15.54
N ARG A 76 -11.93 5.15 14.39
CA ARG A 76 -11.35 3.82 14.24
C ARG A 76 -9.89 3.93 13.89
N PHE A 77 -9.12 2.99 14.41
CA PHE A 77 -7.67 3.01 14.29
C PHE A 77 -7.15 1.81 13.50
N VAL A 78 -6.08 2.05 12.75
CA VAL A 78 -5.45 1.07 11.88
C VAL A 78 -4.01 0.88 12.33
N LEU A 79 -3.61 -0.38 12.51
CA LEU A 79 -2.23 -0.75 12.75
C LEU A 79 -1.51 -0.86 11.41
N LEU A 80 -0.53 0.02 11.17
CA LEU A 80 0.38 -0.11 10.03
C LEU A 80 1.32 -1.30 10.26
N VAL A 81 1.15 -2.37 9.50
CA VAL A 81 1.94 -3.61 9.66
C VAL A 81 3.43 -3.37 9.41
N ASP A 82 3.74 -2.39 8.57
CA ASP A 82 5.09 -2.08 8.12
C ASP A 82 5.96 -1.43 9.20
N CYS A 83 5.37 -0.67 10.13
CA CYS A 83 6.11 0.07 11.17
C CYS A 83 5.53 -0.05 12.59
N GLY A 84 4.37 -0.69 12.75
CA GLY A 84 3.72 -0.87 14.05
C GLY A 84 2.98 0.34 14.59
N HIS A 85 2.99 1.49 13.90
CA HIS A 85 2.25 2.66 14.35
C HIS A 85 0.74 2.44 14.20
N ILE A 86 0.00 2.90 15.21
CA ILE A 86 -1.46 2.93 15.23
C ILE A 86 -1.89 4.36 14.96
N LEU A 87 -2.73 4.53 13.95
CA LEU A 87 -3.19 5.83 13.45
C LEU A 87 -4.69 5.79 13.21
N GLU A 88 -5.35 6.93 13.35
CA GLU A 88 -6.76 7.08 13.00
C GLU A 88 -6.95 6.91 11.49
N SER A 89 -8.04 6.22 11.12
CA SER A 89 -8.26 5.77 9.75
C SER A 89 -8.52 6.90 8.78
N SER A 90 -9.39 7.84 9.14
CA SER A 90 -9.86 8.93 8.27
C SER A 90 -8.74 9.94 8.00
N GLY A 91 -8.00 10.35 9.03
CA GLY A 91 -6.81 11.18 8.92
C GLY A 91 -5.71 10.50 8.11
N MET A 92 -5.57 9.17 8.23
CA MET A 92 -4.65 8.42 7.40
C MET A 92 -5.10 8.34 5.93
N GLU A 93 -6.40 8.20 5.65
CA GLU A 93 -6.94 8.25 4.28
C GLU A 93 -6.67 9.63 3.65
N GLN A 94 -6.95 10.73 4.37
CA GLN A 94 -6.62 12.09 3.94
C GLN A 94 -5.12 12.28 3.68
N TRP A 95 -4.26 11.76 4.56
CA TRP A 95 -2.80 11.79 4.37
C TRP A 95 -2.36 11.04 3.10
N LEU A 96 -3.00 9.91 2.79
CA LEU A 96 -2.69 9.12 1.60
C LEU A 96 -3.22 9.75 0.31
N GLU A 97 -4.31 10.49 0.38
CA GLU A 97 -4.90 11.26 -0.72
C GLU A 97 -4.16 12.58 -0.96
N THR A 98 -3.41 13.07 0.02
CA THR A 98 -2.53 14.21 -0.16
C THR A 98 -1.54 13.92 -1.29
N ASP A 99 -1.32 14.91 -2.15
CA ASP A 99 -0.45 14.82 -3.33
C ASP A 99 -0.85 13.67 -4.30
N GLU A 100 -2.15 13.42 -4.53
CA GLU A 100 -2.60 12.42 -5.51
C GLU A 100 -2.02 12.65 -6.92
N ASP A 101 -1.76 13.92 -7.27
CA ASP A 101 -1.12 14.32 -8.54
C ASP A 101 0.38 14.01 -8.61
N GLN A 102 1.02 13.65 -7.49
CA GLN A 102 2.46 13.38 -7.43
C GLN A 102 2.75 11.90 -7.22
N ILE A 103 3.60 11.35 -8.08
CA ILE A 103 4.04 9.98 -7.99
C ILE A 103 5.08 9.85 -6.88
N LYS A 104 4.60 9.70 -5.63
CA LYS A 104 5.42 9.56 -4.43
C LYS A 104 5.07 8.28 -3.67
N PRO A 105 6.06 7.59 -3.07
CA PRO A 105 5.79 6.49 -2.18
C PRO A 105 4.83 6.91 -1.06
N LYS A 106 3.81 6.11 -0.82
CA LYS A 106 2.88 6.31 0.30
C LYS A 106 3.56 5.85 1.59
N VAL A 107 3.71 6.75 2.56
CA VAL A 107 4.53 6.56 3.77
C VAL A 107 3.73 6.79 5.04
N CYS A 108 4.17 6.19 6.14
CA CYS A 108 3.69 6.49 7.47
C CYS A 108 3.99 7.97 7.82
N PRO A 109 3.02 8.73 8.32
CA PRO A 109 3.23 10.15 8.63
C PRO A 109 4.17 10.37 9.83
N LYS A 110 4.20 9.44 10.81
CA LYS A 110 5.06 9.49 12.01
C LYS A 110 6.53 9.18 11.73
N CYS A 111 6.82 8.06 11.07
CA CYS A 111 8.20 7.57 10.88
C CYS A 111 8.68 7.53 9.43
N LYS A 112 7.85 7.96 8.47
CA LYS A 112 8.13 7.95 7.02
C LYS A 112 8.46 6.56 6.42
N THR A 113 8.19 5.48 7.16
CA THR A 113 8.30 4.11 6.62
C THR A 113 7.31 3.90 5.48
N VAL A 114 7.77 3.34 4.36
CA VAL A 114 6.92 3.06 3.19
C VAL A 114 5.88 2.00 3.53
N ILE A 115 4.63 2.28 3.19
CA ILE A 115 3.49 1.38 3.41
C ILE A 115 3.40 0.43 2.22
N LYS A 116 3.48 -0.87 2.48
CA LYS A 116 3.44 -1.90 1.43
C LYS A 116 2.59 -3.11 1.81
N SER A 117 2.57 -3.47 3.10
CA SER A 117 1.92 -4.68 3.58
C SER A 117 0.54 -4.42 4.20
N THR A 118 0.26 -3.17 4.60
CA THR A 118 -1.02 -2.77 5.19
C THR A 118 -2.15 -2.83 4.16
N GLN A 119 -2.93 -3.92 4.18
CA GLN A 119 -3.89 -4.24 3.12
C GLN A 119 -4.98 -3.18 2.95
N ARG A 120 -5.49 -2.58 4.03
CA ARG A 120 -6.50 -1.50 3.97
C ARG A 120 -6.14 -0.45 2.92
N TYR A 121 -4.90 0.01 2.95
CA TYR A 121 -4.37 1.06 2.09
C TYR A 121 -3.76 0.54 0.78
N SER A 122 -3.98 -0.73 0.44
CA SER A 122 -3.39 -1.34 -0.75
C SER A 122 -3.79 -0.62 -2.04
N GLU A 123 -4.97 0.01 -2.07
CA GLU A 123 -5.44 0.74 -3.25
C GLU A 123 -4.50 1.90 -3.58
N TYR A 124 -4.23 2.76 -2.61
CA TYR A 124 -3.28 3.87 -2.74
C TYR A 124 -1.86 3.39 -3.13
N VAL A 125 -1.40 2.30 -2.51
CA VAL A 125 -0.07 1.73 -2.80
C VAL A 125 0.00 1.18 -4.23
N LYS A 126 -1.00 0.41 -4.66
CA LYS A 126 -1.04 -0.19 -5.99
C LYS A 126 -1.28 0.84 -7.08
N GLY A 127 -2.14 1.83 -6.84
CA GLY A 127 -2.38 2.96 -7.75
C GLY A 127 -1.07 3.68 -8.06
N ASN A 128 -0.35 4.11 -7.02
CA ASN A 128 0.95 4.76 -7.18
C ASN A 128 2.00 3.88 -7.90
N LEU A 129 1.98 2.56 -7.67
CA LEU A 129 2.85 1.62 -8.40
C LEU A 129 2.50 1.52 -9.89
N LEU A 130 1.22 1.54 -10.24
CA LEU A 130 0.78 1.55 -11.63
C LEU A 130 1.18 2.84 -12.33
N ASP A 131 1.05 3.99 -11.67
CA ASP A 131 1.45 5.27 -12.25
C ASP A 131 2.97 5.37 -12.41
N LEU A 132 3.74 4.87 -11.44
CA LEU A 132 5.20 4.68 -11.59
C LEU A 132 5.54 3.82 -12.83
N GLN A 133 4.81 2.73 -13.05
CA GLN A 133 5.04 1.84 -14.20
C GLN A 133 4.69 2.53 -15.52
N LYS A 134 3.58 3.28 -15.60
CA LYS A 134 3.22 4.07 -16.78
C LYS A 134 4.31 5.08 -17.13
N VAL A 135 4.81 5.82 -16.14
CA VAL A 135 5.89 6.80 -16.36
C VAL A 135 7.18 6.11 -16.80
N LYS A 136 7.61 5.04 -16.13
CA LYS A 136 8.79 4.28 -16.55
C LYS A 136 8.68 3.78 -17.99
N THR A 137 7.51 3.29 -18.38
CA THR A 137 7.28 2.80 -19.74
C THR A 137 7.32 3.93 -20.77
N LYS A 138 6.80 5.12 -20.42
CA LYS A 138 6.87 6.30 -21.30
C LYS A 138 8.30 6.78 -21.56
N PHE A 139 9.18 6.72 -20.57
CA PHE A 139 10.57 7.20 -20.70
C PHE A 139 11.54 6.15 -21.21
N TYR A 140 11.40 4.90 -20.76
CA TYR A 140 12.36 3.84 -21.06
C TYR A 140 11.84 2.82 -22.07
N GLY A 141 10.60 2.92 -22.55
CA GLY A 141 9.96 1.89 -23.36
C GLY A 141 9.66 0.61 -22.58
N THR A 142 9.18 -0.42 -23.28
CA THR A 142 8.92 -1.73 -22.67
C THR A 142 10.18 -2.60 -22.66
N ASP A 143 10.22 -3.58 -21.74
CA ASP A 143 11.30 -4.57 -21.68
C ASP A 143 11.44 -5.36 -23.00
N LYS A 144 10.33 -5.57 -23.72
CA LYS A 144 10.32 -6.24 -25.02
C LYS A 144 11.00 -5.39 -26.09
N GLU A 145 10.57 -4.14 -26.25
CA GLU A 145 11.16 -3.20 -27.23
C GLU A 145 12.65 -3.00 -26.94
N ASN A 146 13.03 -2.82 -25.68
CA ASN A 146 14.42 -2.65 -25.29
C ASN A 146 15.28 -3.88 -25.60
N LYS A 147 14.74 -5.09 -25.43
CA LYS A 147 15.43 -6.33 -25.81
C LYS A 147 15.60 -6.45 -27.32
N GLU A 148 14.59 -6.08 -28.09
CA GLU A 148 14.65 -6.09 -29.56
C GLU A 148 15.70 -5.07 -30.06
N VAL A 149 15.66 -3.83 -29.57
CA VAL A 149 16.66 -2.80 -29.89
C VAL A 149 18.06 -3.26 -29.52
N LYS A 150 18.24 -3.83 -28.33
CA LYS A 150 19.54 -4.37 -27.88
C LYS A 150 20.05 -5.47 -28.81
N ALA A 151 19.20 -6.42 -29.19
CA ALA A 151 19.57 -7.52 -30.08
C ALA A 151 19.97 -7.01 -31.48
N ASN A 152 19.27 -6.01 -32.00
CA ASN A 152 19.57 -5.36 -33.27
C ASN A 152 20.93 -4.65 -33.23
N LEU A 153 21.17 -3.82 -32.20
CA LEU A 153 22.45 -3.12 -32.01
C LEU A 153 23.62 -4.10 -31.85
N GLN A 154 23.42 -5.22 -31.14
CA GLN A 154 24.44 -6.26 -31.01
C GLN A 154 24.76 -6.93 -32.35
N SER A 155 23.75 -7.15 -33.19
CA SER A 155 23.93 -7.75 -34.51
C SER A 155 24.67 -6.81 -35.46
N GLU A 156 24.28 -5.52 -35.51
CA GLU A 156 24.99 -4.49 -36.28
C GLU A 156 26.45 -4.35 -35.83
N LEU A 157 26.70 -4.31 -34.51
CA LEU A 157 28.06 -4.22 -33.99
C LEU A 157 28.92 -5.41 -34.43
N GLN A 158 28.36 -6.63 -34.46
CA GLN A 158 29.08 -7.81 -34.93
C GLN A 158 29.39 -7.76 -36.43
N LEU A 159 28.50 -7.21 -37.25
CA LEU A 159 28.74 -7.01 -38.68
C LEU A 159 29.87 -6.01 -38.91
N LEU A 160 29.84 -4.86 -38.24
CA LEU A 160 30.89 -3.84 -38.33
C LEU A 160 32.25 -4.37 -37.89
N ILE A 161 32.28 -5.16 -36.81
CA ILE A 161 33.50 -5.83 -36.35
C ILE A 161 34.04 -6.78 -37.43
N ARG A 162 33.19 -7.62 -38.03
CA ARG A 162 33.61 -8.53 -39.10
C ARG A 162 34.16 -7.81 -40.31
N GLU A 163 33.52 -6.73 -40.74
CA GLU A 163 33.99 -5.89 -41.84
C GLU A 163 35.36 -5.30 -41.53
N PHE A 164 35.57 -4.81 -40.31
CA PHE A 164 36.84 -4.24 -39.88
C PHE A 164 38.00 -5.24 -39.85
N TYR A 165 37.74 -6.50 -39.44
CA TYR A 165 38.76 -7.57 -39.42
C TYR A 165 38.90 -8.33 -40.75
N SER A 166 38.17 -7.92 -41.79
CA SER A 166 38.28 -8.49 -43.15
C SER A 166 39.24 -7.71 -44.07
N PHE A 167 39.83 -6.63 -43.56
CA PHE A 167 40.96 -5.87 -44.12
C PHE A 167 42.25 -6.19 -43.37
#